data_AF-A0A518WFT3-F1
#
_entry.id   AF-A0A518WFT3-F1
#
_cell.length_a   1.000
_cell.length_b   1.000
_cell.length_c   1.000
_cell.angle_alpha   90.00
_cell.angle_beta   90.00
_cell.angle_gamma   90.00
#
_symmetry.space_group_name_H-M   'P 1'
#
loop_
_entity.id
_entity.type
_entity.pdbx_description
1 polymer ?
#
loop_
_entity_poly.entity_id
_entity_poly.type
_entity_poly.pdbx_seq_one_letter_code
_entity_poly.pdbx_strand_id
1 'polypeptide(L)'
;MDRSAPPADPVVRADAAAQPDPGRTAAVPDTGPVPPGIDGGLDTEVTSPAGTLVVRVPGVAAGGGQPHHAWQIPAQPRPSMRLPVRLGHRQGWALWVDLAGTSDVFTVTGPVEAARHRARTLAEQVHTAGHTVTVIGDLFGPDLPDGWVRRAAFPTGEADLPDGTGVLCSAALSGTELAFARRIAALTGHRLVPIVVGRALRARWSVTVRPDVPARPDPVAAVAPAGAAHGDGSPADGGTP
;
A
#
# COMPACT_ATOMS: atom_id res chain seq x y z
N MET A 1 -70.13 -5.07 -55.73
CA MET A 1 -69.73 -4.37 -54.49
C MET A 1 -68.22 -4.53 -54.40
N ASP A 2 -67.41 -3.76 -55.10
CA ASP A 2 -67.20 -2.31 -55.13
C ASP A 2 -66.38 -1.79 -53.92
N ARG A 3 -65.13 -1.43 -54.25
CA ARG A 3 -64.29 -0.32 -53.77
C ARG A 3 -63.66 -0.24 -52.37
N SER A 4 -62.33 -0.03 -52.45
CA SER A 4 -61.59 1.15 -51.93
C SER A 4 -60.93 1.09 -50.55
N ALA A 5 -59.63 1.43 -50.58
CA ALA A 5 -58.83 1.94 -49.46
C ALA A 5 -58.97 3.49 -49.33
N PRO A 6 -58.14 4.15 -48.49
CA PRO A 6 -58.33 4.62 -47.11
C PRO A 6 -58.76 6.12 -47.02
N PRO A 7 -58.89 6.75 -45.82
CA PRO A 7 -57.85 7.73 -45.41
C PRO A 7 -57.68 8.06 -43.89
N ALA A 8 -56.50 8.62 -43.59
CA ALA A 8 -56.14 9.79 -42.75
C ALA A 8 -56.49 9.94 -41.24
N ASP A 9 -55.42 10.29 -40.49
CA ASP A 9 -55.38 10.95 -39.17
C ASP A 9 -56.23 12.23 -39.05
N PRO A 10 -56.51 12.66 -37.80
CA PRO A 10 -56.11 14.01 -37.41
C PRO A 10 -55.39 14.13 -36.06
N VAL A 11 -54.30 14.88 -36.15
CA VAL A 11 -53.58 15.70 -35.17
C VAL A 11 -54.43 16.21 -33.99
N VAL A 12 -53.96 15.98 -32.76
CA VAL A 12 -54.19 16.90 -31.63
C VAL A 12 -52.85 17.27 -31.02
N ARG A 13 -52.40 18.50 -31.29
CA ARG A 13 -51.39 19.22 -30.51
C ARG A 13 -52.00 19.59 -29.17
N ALA A 14 -51.38 19.16 -28.07
CA ALA A 14 -51.52 19.81 -26.78
C ALA A 14 -50.18 20.46 -26.45
N ASP A 15 -50.12 21.75 -26.76
CA ASP A 15 -49.09 22.67 -26.29
C ASP A 15 -49.43 23.03 -24.85
N ALA A 16 -48.62 22.58 -23.90
CA ALA A 16 -48.65 23.04 -22.52
C ALA A 16 -47.20 23.29 -22.11
N ALA A 17 -46.74 24.49 -22.46
CA ALA A 17 -45.53 25.08 -21.95
C ALA A 17 -45.53 25.08 -20.41
N ALA A 18 -44.81 24.13 -19.81
CA ALA A 18 -44.38 24.24 -18.43
C ALA A 18 -43.09 25.08 -18.41
N GLN A 19 -43.20 26.34 -17.99
CA GLN A 19 -42.05 27.18 -17.68
C GLN A 19 -41.17 26.49 -16.63
N PRO A 20 -39.84 26.40 -16.82
CA PRO A 20 -38.93 26.00 -15.75
C PRO A 20 -38.82 27.11 -14.71
N ASP A 21 -39.10 26.74 -13.46
CA ASP A 21 -38.94 27.55 -12.25
C ASP A 21 -37.45 27.93 -12.05
N PRO A 22 -37.06 29.22 -12.17
CA PRO A 22 -35.71 29.69 -11.92
C PRO A 22 -35.52 29.93 -10.42
N GLY A 23 -35.57 28.86 -9.62
CA GLY A 23 -35.52 28.99 -8.16
C GLY A 23 -34.95 27.79 -7.41
N ARG A 24 -34.73 26.65 -8.09
CA ARG A 24 -34.12 25.49 -7.45
C ARG A 24 -32.61 25.56 -7.65
N THR A 25 -31.93 26.23 -6.73
CA THR A 25 -30.50 26.02 -6.51
C THR A 25 -30.34 24.52 -6.27
N ALA A 26 -29.88 23.81 -7.30
CA ALA A 26 -29.50 22.42 -7.17
C ALA A 26 -28.44 22.40 -6.07
N ALA A 27 -28.77 21.78 -4.94
CA ALA A 27 -27.79 21.44 -3.94
C ALA A 27 -26.67 20.70 -4.67
N VAL A 28 -25.51 21.33 -4.75
CA VAL A 28 -24.30 20.68 -5.24
C VAL A 28 -24.17 19.40 -4.42
N PRO A 29 -24.21 18.20 -5.03
CA PRO A 29 -23.98 16.99 -4.25
C PRO A 29 -22.61 17.18 -3.59
N ASP A 30 -22.56 16.95 -2.28
CA ASP A 30 -21.33 16.90 -1.51
C ASP A 30 -20.44 15.84 -2.15
N THR A 31 -19.64 16.25 -3.13
CA THR A 31 -18.69 15.39 -3.80
C THR A 31 -17.63 15.14 -2.77
N GLY A 32 -17.78 14.00 -2.08
CA GLY A 32 -16.78 13.47 -1.16
C GLY A 32 -15.36 13.58 -1.74
N PRO A 33 -14.34 13.48 -0.88
CA PRO A 33 -12.97 13.88 -1.21
C PRO A 33 -12.53 13.31 -2.57
N VAL A 34 -11.98 14.10 -3.49
CA VAL A 34 -11.56 13.56 -4.80
C VAL A 34 -10.47 12.49 -4.59
N PRO A 35 -10.56 11.29 -5.20
CA PRO A 35 -9.52 10.28 -5.04
C PRO A 35 -8.19 10.79 -5.60
N PRO A 36 -7.04 10.41 -5.00
CA PRO A 36 -5.74 10.72 -5.59
C PRO A 36 -5.66 10.17 -7.02
N GLY A 37 -5.07 10.94 -7.94
CA GLY A 37 -5.05 10.65 -9.38
C GLY A 37 -4.72 9.18 -9.72
N ILE A 38 -5.50 8.63 -10.64
CA ILE A 38 -5.52 7.21 -11.05
C ILE A 38 -4.86 6.96 -12.42
N ASP A 39 -4.37 8.02 -13.08
CA ASP A 39 -3.77 7.92 -14.41
C ASP A 39 -2.24 7.73 -14.33
N GLY A 40 -1.76 6.59 -14.80
CA GLY A 40 -0.32 6.28 -14.89
C GLY A 40 0.20 5.36 -13.77
N GLY A 41 1.53 5.24 -13.68
CA GLY A 41 2.15 4.50 -12.58
C GLY A 41 2.00 5.21 -11.25
N LEU A 42 1.74 4.44 -10.20
CA LEU A 42 1.61 4.92 -8.84
C LEU A 42 3.00 5.09 -8.21
N ASP A 43 3.38 6.33 -7.93
CA ASP A 43 4.51 6.69 -7.07
C ASP A 43 3.97 7.67 -6.01
N THR A 44 3.80 7.19 -4.78
CA THR A 44 3.03 7.93 -3.77
C THR A 44 3.47 7.63 -2.35
N GLU A 45 3.04 8.47 -1.41
CA GLU A 45 3.21 8.25 0.03
C GLU A 45 1.85 7.99 0.69
N VAL A 46 1.80 6.98 1.55
CA VAL A 46 0.63 6.67 2.39
C VAL A 46 1.03 6.50 3.84
N THR A 47 0.15 6.89 4.75
CA THR A 47 0.33 6.63 6.17
C THR A 47 -0.17 5.23 6.51
N SER A 48 0.56 4.53 7.36
CA SER A 48 0.20 3.22 7.88
C SER A 48 0.51 3.14 9.37
N PRO A 49 0.02 2.12 10.10
CA PRO A 49 0.40 1.91 11.50
C PRO A 49 1.91 1.76 11.73
N ALA A 50 2.67 1.40 10.69
CA ALA A 50 4.14 1.26 10.73
C ALA A 50 4.89 2.56 10.37
N GLY A 51 4.17 3.69 10.22
CA GLY A 51 4.70 4.95 9.75
C GLY A 51 4.39 5.22 8.27
N THR A 52 5.16 6.13 7.68
CA THR A 52 5.00 6.55 6.29
C THR A 52 5.55 5.51 5.32
N LEU A 53 4.77 5.16 4.29
CA LEU A 53 5.16 4.22 3.25
C LEU A 53 5.32 4.96 1.92
N VAL A 54 6.49 4.84 1.29
CA VAL A 54 6.68 5.20 -0.11
C VAL A 54 6.32 4.00 -0.97
N VAL A 55 5.34 4.14 -1.84
CA VAL A 55 4.77 3.09 -2.67
C VAL A 55 5.12 3.34 -4.12
N ARG A 56 5.67 2.32 -4.79
CA ARG A 56 5.93 2.33 -6.22
C ARG A 56 5.26 1.14 -6.88
N VAL A 57 4.29 1.39 -7.75
CA VAL A 57 3.53 0.40 -8.51
C VAL A 57 3.34 0.94 -9.94
N PRO A 58 4.16 0.50 -10.91
CA PRO A 58 4.01 0.89 -12.31
C PRO A 58 2.60 0.61 -12.82
N GLY A 59 2.08 1.53 -13.64
CA GLY A 59 0.75 1.44 -14.20
C GLY A 59 0.68 0.38 -15.30
N VAL A 60 -0.55 0.02 -15.67
CA VAL A 60 -0.80 -0.80 -16.86
C VAL A 60 -0.49 0.07 -18.08
N ALA A 61 0.19 -0.48 -19.10
CA ALA A 61 0.33 0.20 -20.38
C ALA A 61 -1.07 0.51 -20.95
N ALA A 62 -1.23 1.67 -21.59
CA ALA A 62 -2.51 2.08 -22.17
C ALA A 62 -3.08 0.97 -23.08
N GLY A 63 -4.20 0.35 -22.70
CA GLY A 63 -4.72 -0.82 -23.43
C GLY A 63 -5.71 -1.76 -22.75
N GLY A 64 -6.34 -1.40 -21.62
CA GLY A 64 -7.60 -2.05 -21.20
C GLY A 64 -7.53 -3.21 -20.20
N GLY A 65 -6.56 -3.23 -19.28
CA GLY A 65 -6.59 -4.11 -18.10
C GLY A 65 -7.25 -3.45 -16.89
N GLN A 66 -7.81 -4.25 -15.97
CA GLN A 66 -8.26 -3.75 -14.67
C GLN A 66 -7.05 -3.18 -13.91
N PRO A 67 -7.14 -1.97 -13.31
CA PRO A 67 -6.03 -1.39 -12.58
C PRO A 67 -5.67 -2.28 -11.38
N HIS A 68 -4.38 -2.52 -11.18
CA HIS A 68 -3.89 -3.31 -10.04
C HIS A 68 -3.81 -2.53 -8.73
N HIS A 69 -4.36 -1.32 -8.70
CA HIS A 69 -4.49 -0.52 -7.49
C HIS A 69 -5.82 0.23 -7.51
N ALA A 70 -6.32 0.56 -6.34
CA ALA A 70 -7.54 1.33 -6.17
C ALA A 70 -7.44 2.21 -4.93
N TRP A 71 -7.93 3.44 -5.04
CA TRP A 71 -8.23 4.28 -3.88
C TRP A 71 -9.70 4.09 -3.51
N GLN A 72 -9.97 3.75 -2.25
CA GLN A 72 -11.33 3.60 -1.75
C GLN A 72 -11.53 4.27 -0.40
N ILE A 73 -12.77 4.68 -0.11
CA ILE A 73 -13.13 5.14 1.23
C ILE A 73 -13.00 3.95 2.20
N PRO A 74 -12.34 4.09 3.36
CA PRO A 74 -12.03 2.96 4.25
C PRO A 74 -13.24 2.12 4.72
N ALA A 75 -14.43 2.73 4.79
CA ALA A 75 -15.66 2.06 5.20
C ALA A 75 -16.28 1.17 4.09
N GLN A 76 -15.80 1.29 2.85
CA GLN A 76 -16.29 0.47 1.75
C GLN A 76 -15.77 -0.97 1.85
N PRO A 77 -16.53 -1.96 1.33
CA PRO A 77 -16.04 -3.32 1.19
C PRO A 77 -14.74 -3.37 0.41
N ARG A 78 -13.89 -4.33 0.76
CA ARG A 78 -12.64 -4.62 0.05
C ARG A 78 -12.90 -4.76 -1.46
N PRO A 79 -12.04 -4.20 -2.33
CA PRO A 79 -12.22 -4.34 -3.77
C PRO A 79 -12.06 -5.80 -4.21
N SER A 80 -12.77 -6.16 -5.28
CA SER A 80 -12.63 -7.46 -5.94
C SER A 80 -11.28 -7.52 -6.66
N MET A 81 -10.27 -8.00 -5.95
CA MET A 81 -8.89 -8.21 -6.40
C MET A 81 -8.47 -9.63 -6.04
N ARG A 82 -7.49 -10.18 -6.75
CA ARG A 82 -7.07 -11.58 -6.58
C ARG A 82 -6.15 -11.79 -5.38
N LEU A 83 -5.21 -10.88 -5.13
CA LEU A 83 -4.35 -10.88 -3.94
C LEU A 83 -4.37 -9.48 -3.30
N PRO A 84 -5.51 -9.08 -2.69
CA PRO A 84 -5.71 -7.74 -2.18
C PRO A 84 -4.86 -7.46 -0.95
N VAL A 85 -4.14 -6.35 -0.97
CA VAL A 85 -3.49 -5.78 0.21
C VAL A 85 -3.78 -4.29 0.33
N ARG A 86 -4.04 -3.83 1.56
CA ARG A 86 -4.18 -2.42 1.91
C ARG A 86 -2.83 -1.88 2.36
N LEU A 87 -2.28 -0.94 1.59
CA LEU A 87 -0.99 -0.35 1.88
C LEU A 87 -1.06 0.70 3.00
N GLY A 88 -2.03 1.60 2.92
CA GLY A 88 -2.20 2.66 3.91
C GLY A 88 -3.33 3.59 3.53
N HIS A 89 -3.30 4.80 4.05
CA HIS A 89 -4.25 5.84 3.70
C HIS A 89 -3.58 7.17 3.32
N ARG A 90 -4.29 7.98 2.54
CA ARG A 90 -3.91 9.34 2.17
C ARG A 90 -5.18 10.16 2.00
N GLN A 91 -5.29 11.30 2.70
CA GLN A 91 -6.41 12.24 2.55
C GLN A 91 -7.80 11.58 2.66
N GLY A 92 -7.97 10.66 3.62
CA GLY A 92 -9.24 9.94 3.83
C GLY A 92 -9.46 8.75 2.90
N TRP A 93 -8.57 8.48 1.96
CA TRP A 93 -8.62 7.34 1.03
C TRP A 93 -7.68 6.21 1.46
N ALA A 94 -8.14 4.97 1.44
CA ALA A 94 -7.32 3.79 1.59
C ALA A 94 -6.77 3.33 0.23
N LEU A 95 -5.46 3.08 0.17
CA LEU A 95 -4.80 2.51 -1.00
C LEU A 95 -4.83 0.98 -0.93
N TRP A 96 -5.52 0.37 -1.88
CA TRP A 96 -5.51 -1.07 -2.14
C TRP A 96 -4.65 -1.39 -3.36
N VAL A 97 -3.94 -2.50 -3.29
CA VAL A 97 -3.12 -3.04 -4.38
C VAL A 97 -3.43 -4.53 -4.54
N ASP A 98 -3.55 -4.98 -5.79
CA ASP A 98 -3.60 -6.40 -6.13
C ASP A 98 -2.18 -6.90 -6.39
N LEU A 99 -1.64 -7.71 -5.48
CA LEU A 99 -0.30 -8.27 -5.65
C LEU A 99 -0.20 -9.16 -6.89
N ALA A 100 -1.30 -9.72 -7.40
CA ALA A 100 -1.30 -10.51 -8.62
C ALA A 100 -0.90 -9.69 -9.86
N GLY A 101 -0.95 -8.35 -9.80
CA GLY A 101 -0.41 -7.47 -10.84
C GLY A 101 1.12 -7.38 -10.89
N THR A 102 1.82 -7.95 -9.89
CA THR A 102 3.28 -7.94 -9.83
C THR A 102 3.86 -8.74 -11.00
N SER A 103 4.73 -8.10 -11.79
CA SER A 103 5.37 -8.77 -12.94
C SER A 103 6.53 -9.68 -12.56
N ASP A 104 7.19 -9.42 -11.43
CA ASP A 104 8.36 -10.15 -10.96
C ASP A 104 8.29 -10.44 -9.46
N VAL A 105 8.68 -9.49 -8.61
CA VAL A 105 8.70 -9.62 -7.16
C VAL A 105 8.16 -8.34 -6.53
N PHE A 106 7.48 -8.48 -5.39
CA PHE A 106 7.08 -7.36 -4.58
C PHE A 106 8.10 -7.15 -3.46
N THR A 107 8.69 -5.96 -3.36
CA THR A 107 9.73 -5.69 -2.35
C THR A 107 9.21 -4.85 -1.20
N VAL A 108 9.61 -5.23 0.02
CA VAL A 108 9.40 -4.44 1.23
C VAL A 108 10.76 -4.05 1.79
N THR A 109 11.02 -2.75 1.83
CA THR A 109 12.32 -2.20 2.21
C THR A 109 12.17 -1.15 3.32
N GLY A 110 13.27 -0.73 3.95
CA GLY A 110 13.27 0.16 5.12
C GLY A 110 14.11 -0.41 6.27
N PRO A 111 14.00 0.14 7.49
CA PRO A 111 14.57 -0.48 8.69
C PRO A 111 14.10 -1.94 8.81
N VAL A 112 15.02 -2.86 9.16
CA VAL A 112 14.79 -4.31 9.08
C VAL A 112 13.51 -4.74 9.81
N GLU A 113 13.34 -4.34 11.06
CA GLU A 113 12.17 -4.69 11.86
C GLU A 113 10.87 -4.08 11.30
N ALA A 114 10.93 -2.84 10.80
CA ALA A 114 9.77 -2.17 10.23
C ALA A 114 9.34 -2.82 8.90
N ALA A 115 10.30 -3.19 8.04
CA ALA A 115 10.05 -3.90 6.79
C ALA A 115 9.51 -5.31 7.04
N ARG A 116 10.08 -6.04 8.01
CA ARG A 116 9.60 -7.36 8.45
C ARG A 116 8.18 -7.30 8.98
N HIS A 117 7.91 -6.35 9.89
CA HIS A 117 6.56 -6.14 10.43
C HIS A 117 5.57 -5.83 9.31
N ARG A 118 5.92 -4.92 8.39
CA ARG A 118 5.08 -4.58 7.25
C ARG A 118 4.81 -5.78 6.34
N ALA A 119 5.82 -6.59 6.04
CA ALA A 119 5.64 -7.80 5.24
C ALA A 119 4.74 -8.83 5.94
N ARG A 120 4.83 -8.94 7.27
CA ARG A 120 3.93 -9.79 8.06
C ARG A 120 2.48 -9.32 7.94
N THR A 121 2.23 -8.01 8.09
CA THR A 121 0.88 -7.43 7.91
C THR A 121 0.32 -7.70 6.52
N LEU A 122 1.13 -7.62 5.47
CA LEU A 122 0.70 -7.95 4.11
C LEU A 122 0.32 -9.43 3.98
N ALA A 123 1.13 -10.32 4.53
CA ALA A 123 0.86 -11.76 4.55
C ALA A 123 -0.42 -12.09 5.33
N GLU A 124 -0.66 -11.44 6.46
CA GLU A 124 -1.90 -11.58 7.24
C GLU A 124 -3.14 -11.16 6.43
N GLN A 125 -3.04 -10.08 5.66
CA GLN A 125 -4.14 -9.65 4.78
C GLN A 125 -4.41 -10.66 3.66
N VAL A 126 -3.35 -11.22 3.06
CA VAL A 126 -3.45 -12.29 2.05
C VAL A 126 -4.06 -13.56 2.65
N HIS A 127 -3.66 -13.95 3.84
CA HIS A 127 -4.22 -15.11 4.54
C HIS A 127 -5.70 -14.91 4.88
N THR A 128 -6.05 -13.73 5.42
CA THR A 128 -7.45 -13.36 5.75
C THR A 128 -8.33 -13.34 4.49
N ALA A 129 -7.73 -13.11 3.32
CA ALA A 129 -8.41 -13.22 2.03
C ALA A 129 -8.69 -14.66 1.56
N GLY A 130 -8.22 -15.67 2.29
CA GLY A 130 -8.36 -17.08 1.94
C GLY A 130 -7.25 -17.63 1.05
N HIS A 131 -6.08 -16.98 1.02
CA HIS A 131 -4.95 -17.39 0.19
C HIS A 131 -3.79 -17.95 1.02
N THR A 132 -2.96 -18.76 0.37
CA THR A 132 -1.84 -19.42 1.04
C THR A 132 -0.72 -18.42 1.35
N VAL A 133 -0.14 -18.51 2.55
CA VAL A 133 1.10 -17.81 2.91
C VAL A 133 2.18 -18.84 3.15
N THR A 134 3.25 -18.77 2.35
CA THR A 134 4.46 -19.58 2.55
C THR A 134 5.57 -18.68 3.06
N VAL A 135 6.15 -19.00 4.22
CA VAL A 135 7.27 -18.28 4.83
C VAL A 135 8.54 -19.07 4.62
N ILE A 136 9.54 -18.43 4.05
CA ILE A 136 10.86 -19.02 3.79
C ILE A 136 11.82 -18.63 4.90
N GLY A 137 12.49 -19.64 5.48
CA GLY A 137 13.41 -19.49 6.59
C GLY A 137 12.71 -19.06 7.88
N ASP A 138 13.29 -18.07 8.56
CA ASP A 138 12.88 -17.54 9.86
C ASP A 138 12.37 -16.10 9.78
N LEU A 139 11.95 -15.65 8.59
CA LEU A 139 11.60 -14.24 8.32
C LEU A 139 10.67 -13.62 9.37
N PHE A 140 9.71 -14.37 9.92
CA PHE A 140 8.74 -13.88 10.91
C PHE A 140 8.93 -14.46 12.31
N GLY A 141 10.10 -15.03 12.61
CA GLY A 141 10.35 -15.75 13.87
C GLY A 141 9.72 -17.15 13.87
N PRO A 142 9.77 -17.89 15.00
CA PRO A 142 9.27 -19.27 15.11
C PRO A 142 7.73 -19.35 15.11
N ASP A 143 7.05 -18.34 15.65
CA ASP A 143 5.61 -18.35 15.89
C ASP A 143 4.84 -17.81 14.67
N LEU A 144 4.44 -18.73 13.80
CA LEU A 144 3.58 -18.45 12.65
C LEU A 144 2.11 -18.69 13.00
N PRO A 145 1.18 -17.89 12.46
CA PRO A 145 -0.25 -18.17 12.56
C PRO A 145 -0.62 -19.53 11.95
N ASP A 146 -1.70 -20.13 12.45
CA ASP A 146 -2.26 -21.34 11.88
C ASP A 146 -2.61 -21.14 10.39
N GLY A 147 -2.37 -22.19 9.59
CA GLY A 147 -2.57 -22.16 8.14
C GLY A 147 -1.41 -21.60 7.33
N TRP A 148 -0.41 -20.99 7.98
CA TRP A 148 0.82 -20.55 7.30
C TRP A 148 1.78 -21.72 7.13
N VAL A 149 2.39 -21.82 5.95
CA VAL A 149 3.33 -22.90 5.64
C VAL A 149 4.76 -22.39 5.81
N ARG A 150 5.54 -23.00 6.71
CA ARG A 150 6.98 -22.75 6.80
C ARG A 150 7.75 -23.64 5.83
N ARG A 151 8.75 -23.09 5.16
CA ARG A 151 9.76 -23.84 4.41
C ARG A 151 11.16 -23.36 4.76
N ALA A 152 12.12 -24.29 4.79
CA ALA A 152 13.50 -23.96 5.14
C ALA A 152 14.24 -23.19 4.04
N ALA A 153 13.98 -23.53 2.77
CA ALA A 153 14.70 -22.99 1.62
C ALA A 153 13.74 -22.39 0.58
N PHE A 154 14.24 -21.43 -0.19
CA PHE A 154 13.50 -20.85 -1.30
C PHE A 154 13.42 -21.85 -2.46
N PRO A 155 12.26 -21.99 -3.14
CA PRO A 155 12.14 -22.87 -4.31
C PRO A 155 13.17 -22.53 -5.38
N THR A 156 13.81 -23.54 -5.96
CA THR A 156 14.77 -23.36 -7.07
C THR A 156 14.27 -23.89 -8.41
N GLY A 157 13.18 -24.66 -8.40
CA GLY A 157 12.50 -25.18 -9.58
C GLY A 157 10.98 -25.12 -9.48
N GLU A 158 10.29 -25.31 -10.61
CA GLU A 158 8.82 -25.24 -10.69
C GLU A 158 8.14 -26.34 -9.87
N ALA A 159 8.72 -27.55 -9.84
CA ALA A 159 8.24 -28.67 -9.03
C ALA A 159 8.27 -28.40 -7.53
N ASP A 160 9.10 -27.44 -7.09
CA ASP A 160 9.21 -27.05 -5.67
C ASP A 160 8.20 -25.96 -5.30
N LEU A 161 7.41 -25.42 -6.23
CA LEU A 161 6.47 -24.36 -5.91
C LEU A 161 5.30 -24.89 -5.08
N PRO A 162 4.78 -24.12 -4.11
CA PRO A 162 3.55 -24.48 -3.41
C PRO A 162 2.36 -24.48 -4.37
N ASP A 163 1.35 -25.29 -4.09
CA ASP A 163 0.10 -25.25 -4.84
C ASP A 163 -0.77 -24.06 -4.43
N GLY A 164 -1.72 -23.71 -5.29
CA GLY A 164 -2.76 -22.71 -5.00
C GLY A 164 -2.39 -21.27 -5.37
N THR A 165 -3.10 -20.33 -4.77
CA THR A 165 -2.92 -18.87 -4.97
C THR A 165 -2.46 -18.26 -3.64
N GLY A 166 -1.44 -17.40 -3.67
CA GLY A 166 -0.83 -16.93 -2.44
C GLY A 166 0.49 -16.17 -2.61
N VAL A 167 1.23 -16.06 -1.51
CA VAL A 167 2.51 -15.33 -1.45
C VAL A 167 3.63 -16.19 -0.88
N LEU A 168 4.85 -15.95 -1.36
CA LEU A 168 6.09 -16.52 -0.81
C LEU A 168 6.88 -15.40 -0.15
N CYS A 169 6.90 -15.37 1.18
CA CYS A 169 7.59 -14.35 1.96
C CYS A 169 9.00 -14.82 2.30
N SER A 170 10.01 -14.08 1.85
CA SER A 170 11.42 -14.38 2.07
C SER A 170 12.20 -13.14 2.50
N ALA A 171 13.29 -13.35 3.23
CA ALA A 171 14.31 -12.32 3.40
C ALA A 171 15.02 -12.04 2.07
N ALA A 172 16.02 -11.15 2.05
CA ALA A 172 16.73 -10.77 0.84
C ALA A 172 17.29 -12.01 0.10
N LEU A 173 16.86 -12.18 -1.15
CA LEU A 173 17.29 -13.25 -2.04
C LEU A 173 18.53 -12.82 -2.86
N SER A 174 19.34 -13.80 -3.26
CA SER A 174 20.51 -13.56 -4.12
C SER A 174 20.69 -14.67 -5.16
N GLY A 175 21.55 -14.44 -6.15
CA GLY A 175 21.94 -15.45 -7.14
C GLY A 175 20.76 -16.14 -7.84
N THR A 176 20.78 -17.48 -7.83
CA THR A 176 19.79 -18.34 -8.48
C THR A 176 18.40 -18.23 -7.88
N GLU A 177 18.29 -18.04 -6.56
CA GLU A 177 17.00 -17.88 -5.87
C GLU A 177 16.29 -16.60 -6.33
N LEU A 178 17.02 -15.49 -6.42
CA LEU A 178 16.46 -14.22 -6.92
C LEU A 178 16.06 -14.34 -8.40
N ALA A 179 16.89 -14.97 -9.22
CA ALA A 179 16.59 -15.19 -10.63
C ALA A 179 15.34 -16.07 -10.80
N PHE A 180 15.16 -17.08 -9.95
CA PHE A 180 13.96 -17.90 -9.96
C PHE A 180 12.73 -17.13 -9.44
N ALA A 181 12.85 -16.40 -8.33
CA ALA A 181 11.79 -15.58 -7.75
C ALA A 181 11.16 -14.64 -8.79
N ARG A 182 11.99 -13.94 -9.58
CA ARG A 182 11.52 -13.03 -10.64
C ARG A 182 10.69 -13.71 -11.74
N ARG A 183 10.76 -15.04 -11.87
CA ARG A 183 10.00 -15.81 -12.85
C ARG A 183 8.73 -16.43 -12.27
N ILE A 184 8.60 -16.56 -10.95
CA ILE A 184 7.47 -17.26 -10.30
C ILE A 184 6.12 -16.69 -10.71
N ALA A 185 5.98 -15.36 -10.74
CA ALA A 185 4.74 -14.72 -11.16
C ALA A 185 4.34 -15.14 -12.58
N ALA A 186 5.28 -15.12 -13.54
CA ALA A 186 5.02 -15.56 -14.91
C ALA A 186 4.73 -17.07 -15.02
N LEU A 187 5.54 -17.90 -14.37
CA LEU A 187 5.40 -19.37 -14.39
C LEU A 187 4.04 -19.84 -13.84
N THR A 188 3.51 -19.13 -12.86
CA THR A 188 2.29 -19.53 -12.15
C THR A 188 1.03 -18.82 -12.65
N GLY A 189 1.11 -18.03 -13.72
CA GLY A 189 0.01 -17.18 -14.16
C GLY A 189 -0.44 -16.22 -13.06
N HIS A 190 0.52 -15.65 -12.35
CA HIS A 190 0.37 -14.74 -11.21
C HIS A 190 -0.42 -15.34 -10.02
N ARG A 191 -0.51 -16.67 -9.91
CA ARG A 191 -1.09 -17.34 -8.73
C ARG A 191 -0.21 -17.14 -7.51
N LEU A 192 1.11 -17.13 -7.70
CA LEU A 192 2.07 -16.96 -6.64
C LEU A 192 2.89 -15.70 -6.85
N VAL A 193 3.02 -14.91 -5.79
CA VAL A 193 3.77 -13.65 -5.80
C VAL A 193 4.85 -13.69 -4.72
N PRO A 194 6.13 -13.60 -5.08
CA PRO A 194 7.20 -13.48 -4.09
C PRO A 194 7.18 -12.10 -3.44
N ILE A 195 7.16 -12.09 -2.11
CA ILE A 195 7.40 -10.91 -1.27
C ILE A 195 8.81 -11.04 -0.70
N VAL A 196 9.69 -10.11 -1.09
CA VAL A 196 11.09 -10.10 -0.66
C VAL A 196 11.33 -8.92 0.29
N VAL A 197 11.78 -9.24 1.50
CA VAL A 197 12.05 -8.26 2.57
C VAL A 197 13.55 -8.01 2.68
N GLY A 198 13.97 -6.76 2.52
CA GLY A 198 15.38 -6.40 2.69
C GLY A 198 15.88 -5.34 1.71
N ARG A 199 17.20 -5.25 1.52
CA ARG A 199 17.82 -4.18 0.74
C ARG A 199 17.35 -4.20 -0.72
N ALA A 200 17.10 -3.00 -1.24
CA ALA A 200 16.44 -2.71 -2.50
C ALA A 200 17.03 -3.49 -3.68
N LEU A 201 16.32 -4.55 -4.05
CA LEU A 201 16.44 -5.14 -5.38
C LEU A 201 15.82 -4.16 -6.38
N ARG A 202 16.32 -4.09 -7.62
CA ARG A 202 15.59 -3.44 -8.71
C ARG A 202 14.31 -4.22 -9.00
N ALA A 203 13.31 -4.07 -8.14
CA ALA A 203 11.96 -4.55 -8.32
C ALA A 203 11.14 -3.42 -8.90
N ARG A 204 10.20 -3.78 -9.76
CA ARG A 204 9.29 -2.80 -10.35
C ARG A 204 8.28 -2.32 -9.32
N TRP A 205 7.85 -3.22 -8.44
CA TRP A 205 6.89 -2.96 -7.38
C TRP A 205 7.58 -2.95 -6.02
N SER A 206 7.37 -1.88 -5.24
CA SER A 206 7.98 -1.76 -3.93
C SER A 206 7.15 -0.94 -2.95
N VAL A 207 7.37 -1.25 -1.68
CA VAL A 207 7.01 -0.39 -0.55
C VAL A 207 8.27 -0.17 0.28
N THR A 208 8.55 1.09 0.58
CA THR A 208 9.62 1.50 1.49
C THR A 208 9.02 2.07 2.75
N VAL A 209 9.27 1.40 3.88
CA VAL A 209 8.86 1.87 5.20
C VAL A 209 9.83 2.96 5.65
N ARG A 210 9.32 4.16 5.89
CA ARG A 210 10.04 5.24 6.54
C ARG A 210 9.48 5.38 7.96
N PRO A 211 10.30 5.19 9.00
CA PRO A 211 9.85 5.45 10.36
C PRO A 211 9.44 6.92 10.46
N ASP A 212 8.35 7.18 11.18
CA ASP A 212 8.01 8.56 11.51
C ASP A 212 9.16 9.13 12.36
N VAL A 213 9.69 10.27 11.94
CA VAL A 213 10.65 11.01 12.76
C VAL A 213 9.87 11.46 13.99
N PRO A 214 10.22 11.01 15.21
CA PRO A 214 9.59 11.56 16.40
C PRO A 214 9.84 13.07 16.35
N ALA A 215 8.78 13.87 16.53
CA ALA A 215 8.91 15.31 16.64
C ALA A 215 10.06 15.60 17.60
N ARG A 216 11.09 16.32 17.12
CA ARG A 216 12.25 16.70 17.92
C ARG A 216 11.69 17.30 19.21
N PRO A 217 12.01 16.77 20.40
CA PRO A 217 11.60 17.44 21.62
C PRO A 217 12.15 18.87 21.54
N ASP A 218 11.27 19.85 21.70
CA ASP A 218 11.68 21.25 21.78
C ASP A 218 12.88 21.34 22.72
N PRO A 219 13.95 22.07 22.35
CA PRO A 219 15.03 22.30 23.28
C PRO A 219 14.41 23.02 24.48
N VAL A 220 14.18 22.28 25.56
CA VAL A 220 13.82 22.83 26.87
C VAL A 220 14.92 23.83 27.14
N ALA A 221 14.55 25.12 27.12
CA ALA A 221 15.46 26.21 27.35
C ALA A 221 16.23 25.88 28.63
N ALA A 222 17.55 25.69 28.50
CA ALA A 222 18.42 25.51 29.63
C ALA A 222 18.26 26.75 30.52
N VAL A 223 17.51 26.61 31.60
CA VAL A 223 17.48 27.59 32.68
C VAL A 223 18.90 27.59 33.24
N ALA A 224 19.63 28.67 32.95
CA ALA A 224 20.92 28.93 33.54
C ALA A 224 20.75 28.92 35.07
N PRO A 225 21.59 28.21 35.84
CA PRO A 225 21.54 28.30 37.29
C PRO A 225 21.97 29.71 37.70
N ALA A 226 21.02 30.42 38.33
CA ALA A 226 21.31 31.61 39.08
C ALA A 226 22.01 31.24 40.39
N GLY A 227 23.15 31.88 40.65
CA GLY A 227 23.65 32.11 42.01
C GLY A 227 24.79 31.21 42.47
N ALA A 228 25.97 31.80 42.58
CA ALA A 228 26.84 31.65 43.75
C ALA A 228 27.80 32.85 43.79
N ALA A 229 27.37 33.91 44.45
CA ALA A 229 28.29 34.78 45.18
C ALA A 229 28.64 34.08 46.49
N HIS A 230 29.91 34.16 46.90
CA HIS A 230 30.58 33.94 48.20
C HIS A 230 32.00 33.47 47.81
N GLY A 231 33.08 34.21 48.02
CA GLY A 231 33.47 34.84 49.28
C GLY A 231 34.44 33.89 49.98
N ASP A 232 35.74 34.18 49.86
CA ASP A 232 36.89 33.75 50.66
C ASP A 232 38.12 33.85 49.74
N GLY A 233 39.26 34.42 50.11
CA GLY A 233 39.86 34.56 51.42
C GLY A 233 41.35 34.33 51.18
N SER A 234 42.16 35.38 51.33
CA SER A 234 43.62 35.32 51.25
C SER A 234 44.16 34.32 52.29
N PRO A 235 45.31 33.66 52.03
CA PRO A 235 46.49 34.14 52.75
C PRO A 235 47.81 34.08 51.97
N ALA A 236 48.68 35.00 52.40
CA ALA A 236 50.13 34.99 52.48
C ALA A 236 50.88 33.79 51.90
N ASP A 237 51.84 34.09 51.03
CA ASP A 237 53.04 33.28 50.88
C ASP A 237 54.27 34.17 51.09
N GLY A 238 55.02 33.84 52.12
CA GLY A 238 56.28 34.47 52.49
C GLY A 238 57.19 33.40 53.05
N GLY A 239 58.44 33.35 52.58
CA GLY A 239 59.49 32.62 53.27
C GLY A 239 60.37 31.76 52.36
N THR A 240 61.50 32.36 51.98
CA THR A 240 62.74 31.82 51.40
C THR A 240 63.32 30.62 52.15
N PRO A 241 64.29 29.92 51.55
CA PRO A 241 65.70 30.24 51.80
C PRO A 241 66.49 30.71 50.57
#